data_AF-A0A954C409-F1
#
_entry.id   AF-A0A954C409-F1
#
_cell.length_a   1.000
_cell.length_b   1.000
_cell.length_c   1.000
_cell.angle_alpha   90.00
_cell.angle_beta   90.00
_cell.angle_gamma   90.00
#
_symmetry.space_group_name_H-M   'P 1'
#
loop_
_entity.id
_entity.type
_entity.pdbx_description
1 polymer ?
#
loop_
_entity_poly.entity_id
_entity_poly.type
_entity_poly.pdbx_seq_one_letter_code
_entity_poly.pdbx_strand_id
1 'polypeptide(L)'
;MAEKRDRNFAPIERDLIQVEAFLSGELDEAPKCEVLDLELAGTELKEVRRALTQLKRGTYGVCIDCREQIGIERLRVRPLTHLCRHCMHADEVRERAISARLR
;
A
#
# COMPACT_ATOMS: atom_id res chain seq x y z
N MET A 1 -24.94 -6.07 25.75
CA MET A 1 -24.00 -4.92 25.75
C MET A 1 -23.57 -4.70 24.32
N ALA A 2 -23.72 -3.47 23.84
CA ALA A 2 -24.07 -3.13 22.47
C ALA A 2 -23.05 -3.54 21.40
N GLU A 3 -23.57 -4.21 20.37
CA GLU A 3 -22.99 -4.42 19.05
C GLU A 3 -22.59 -3.08 18.43
N LYS A 4 -21.30 -2.88 18.14
CA LYS A 4 -20.83 -1.84 17.23
C LYS A 4 -20.09 -2.50 16.08
N ARG A 5 -20.89 -3.22 15.29
CA ARG A 5 -20.64 -3.40 13.85
C ARG A 5 -20.70 -2.01 13.20
N ASP A 6 -19.97 -1.87 12.11
CA ASP A 6 -20.00 -0.74 11.16
C ASP A 6 -19.01 0.41 11.41
N ARG A 7 -17.83 0.28 10.78
CA ARG A 7 -17.17 1.39 10.09
C ARG A 7 -16.56 0.87 8.78
N ASN A 8 -17.39 0.84 7.74
CA ASN A 8 -17.05 0.90 6.31
C ASN A 8 -15.74 0.26 5.86
N PHE A 9 -15.85 -1.02 5.46
CA PHE A 9 -14.94 -1.69 4.53
C PHE A 9 -15.13 -1.14 3.11
N ALA A 10 -14.67 0.07 2.82
CA ALA A 10 -14.69 0.59 1.44
C ALA A 10 -13.44 1.42 1.18
N PRO A 11 -12.31 0.75 0.91
CA PRO A 11 -11.74 0.94 -0.44
C PRO A 11 -11.07 -0.29 -1.11
N ILE A 12 -10.91 -1.44 -0.43
CA ILE A 12 -10.09 -2.55 -0.99
C ILE A 12 -10.90 -3.57 -1.81
N GLU A 13 -12.21 -3.68 -1.60
CA GLU A 13 -13.05 -4.69 -2.26
C GLU A 13 -13.59 -4.27 -3.64
N ARG A 14 -13.34 -3.03 -4.10
CA ARG A 14 -13.90 -2.56 -5.38
C ARG A 14 -13.15 -3.02 -6.63
N ASP A 15 -11.97 -3.62 -6.51
CA ASP A 15 -11.16 -4.02 -7.67
C ASP A 15 -11.09 -5.54 -7.89
N LEU A 16 -11.63 -6.36 -6.98
CA LEU A 16 -11.58 -7.83 -7.13
C LEU A 16 -12.40 -8.33 -8.33
N ILE A 17 -13.52 -7.66 -8.63
CA ILE A 17 -14.39 -8.02 -9.77
C ILE A 17 -13.69 -7.77 -11.12
N GLN A 18 -12.82 -6.75 -11.21
CA GLN A 18 -12.11 -6.41 -12.45
C GLN A 18 -10.90 -7.32 -12.71
N VAL A 19 -10.25 -7.82 -11.66
CA VAL A 19 -9.09 -8.71 -11.79
C VAL A 19 -9.50 -10.10 -12.30
N GLU A 20 -10.64 -10.62 -11.85
CA GLU A 20 -11.16 -11.92 -12.31
C GLU A 20 -11.61 -11.87 -13.77
N ALA A 21 -12.26 -10.77 -14.20
CA ALA A 21 -12.66 -10.57 -15.60
C ALA A 21 -11.47 -10.37 -16.56
N PHE A 22 -10.36 -9.82 -16.09
CA PHE A 22 -9.13 -9.67 -16.89
C PHE A 22 -8.41 -11.02 -17.09
N LEU A 23 -8.41 -11.90 -16.08
CA LEU A 23 -7.73 -13.19 -16.11
C LEU A 23 -8.55 -14.30 -16.79
N SER A 24 -9.85 -14.10 -17.02
CA SER A 24 -10.71 -15.04 -17.74
C SER A 24 -10.56 -15.01 -19.26
N GLY A 25 -9.69 -14.13 -19.81
CA GLY A 25 -9.18 -14.28 -21.18
C GLY A 25 -10.16 -13.99 -22.32
N GLU A 26 -11.19 -13.17 -22.10
CA GLU A 26 -12.16 -12.80 -23.13
C GLU A 26 -11.99 -11.36 -23.65
N LEU A 27 -10.78 -10.94 -24.06
CA LEU A 27 -10.61 -9.74 -24.92
C LEU A 27 -9.35 -9.87 -25.79
N ASP A 28 -9.53 -10.38 -27.01
CA ASP A 28 -8.69 -10.02 -28.14
C ASP A 28 -8.89 -8.52 -28.43
N GLU A 29 -7.79 -7.81 -28.69
CA GLU A 29 -7.64 -6.35 -28.74
C GLU A 29 -7.48 -5.66 -27.38
N ALA A 30 -6.28 -5.81 -26.81
CA ALA A 30 -5.78 -4.84 -25.84
C ALA A 30 -5.79 -3.44 -26.51
N PRO A 31 -6.55 -2.45 -26.01
CA PRO A 31 -6.33 -1.08 -26.44
C PRO A 31 -4.89 -0.76 -26.06
N LYS A 32 -4.07 -0.45 -27.07
CA LYS A 32 -2.74 0.12 -26.88
C LYS A 32 -2.94 1.44 -26.16
N CYS A 33 -2.98 1.38 -24.84
CA CYS A 33 -2.90 2.57 -24.03
C CYS A 33 -1.52 3.14 -24.33
N GLU A 34 -1.45 4.33 -24.93
CA GLU A 34 -0.24 5.14 -24.97
C GLU A 34 0.06 5.58 -23.54
N VAL A 35 0.40 4.62 -22.68
CA VAL A 35 0.74 4.87 -21.29
C VAL A 35 2.13 5.46 -21.26
N LEU A 36 2.18 6.76 -21.00
CA LEU A 36 3.36 7.42 -20.45
C LEU A 36 3.58 7.04 -18.95
N ASP A 37 2.98 5.94 -18.48
CA ASP A 37 2.88 5.57 -17.06
C ASP A 37 3.62 4.27 -16.69
N LEU A 38 4.54 3.78 -17.54
CA LEU A 38 5.26 2.53 -17.26
C LEU A 38 6.13 2.62 -15.99
N GLU A 39 6.60 3.82 -15.64
CA GLU A 39 7.44 4.03 -14.46
C GLU A 39 6.64 4.07 -13.15
N LEU A 40 5.47 4.73 -13.14
CA LEU A 40 4.64 4.86 -11.94
C LEU A 40 3.98 3.53 -11.56
N ALA A 41 3.36 2.84 -12.54
CA ALA A 41 2.76 1.52 -12.35
C ALA A 41 3.79 0.47 -11.87
N GLY A 42 5.05 0.61 -12.32
CA GLY A 42 6.15 -0.25 -11.90
C GLY A 42 6.50 -0.10 -10.42
N THR A 43 6.37 1.09 -9.83
CA THR A 43 6.69 1.31 -8.41
C THR A 43 5.66 0.69 -7.48
N GLU A 44 4.37 0.85 -7.78
CA GLU A 44 3.29 0.28 -6.96
C GLU A 44 3.31 -1.25 -7.01
N LEU A 45 3.53 -1.84 -8.20
CA LEU A 45 3.69 -3.28 -8.36
C LEU A 45 4.87 -3.83 -7.54
N LYS A 46 5.98 -3.09 -7.44
CA LYS A 46 7.12 -3.48 -6.59
C LYS A 46 6.74 -3.51 -5.11
N GLU A 47 6.00 -2.50 -4.64
CA GLU A 47 5.55 -2.44 -3.25
C GLU A 47 4.56 -3.55 -2.91
N VAL A 48 3.65 -3.90 -3.83
CA VAL A 48 2.75 -5.05 -3.69
C VAL A 48 3.54 -6.37 -3.62
N ARG A 49 4.47 -6.60 -4.54
CA ARG A 49 5.33 -7.81 -4.53
C ARG A 49 6.13 -7.94 -3.24
N ARG A 50 6.62 -6.82 -2.72
CA ARG A 50 7.34 -6.76 -1.45
C ARG A 50 6.43 -7.11 -0.27
N ALA A 51 5.23 -6.53 -0.20
CA ALA A 51 4.25 -6.85 0.84
C ALA A 51 3.89 -8.34 0.83
N LEU A 52 3.66 -8.91 -0.36
CA LEU A 52 3.45 -10.36 -0.54
C LEU A 52 4.64 -11.20 -0.06
N THR A 53 5.86 -10.74 -0.30
CA THR A 53 7.07 -11.42 0.18
C THR A 53 7.16 -11.39 1.71
N GLN A 54 6.80 -10.28 2.35
CA GLN A 54 6.77 -10.17 3.81
C GLN A 54 5.66 -11.03 4.42
N LEU A 55 4.50 -11.14 3.77
CA LEU A 55 3.43 -12.04 4.18
C LEU A 55 3.92 -13.49 4.19
N LYS A 56 4.60 -13.94 3.13
CA LYS A 56 5.19 -15.29 3.06
C LYS A 56 6.25 -15.54 4.15
N ARG A 57 6.95 -14.49 4.58
CA ARG A 57 7.98 -14.55 5.64
C ARG A 57 7.41 -14.35 7.05
N GLY A 58 6.12 -14.04 7.18
CA GLY A 58 5.49 -13.71 8.46
C GLY A 58 5.94 -12.36 9.06
N THR A 59 6.59 -11.50 8.28
CA THR A 59 7.09 -10.18 8.73
C THR A 59 6.22 -9.02 8.24
N TYR A 60 5.07 -9.31 7.64
CA TYR A 60 4.13 -8.30 7.20
C TYR A 60 3.58 -7.49 8.38
N GLY A 61 3.49 -6.18 8.20
CA GLY A 61 3.03 -5.28 9.26
C GLY A 61 4.09 -5.02 10.34
N VAL A 62 5.38 -5.19 10.05
CA VAL A 62 6.47 -4.79 10.94
C VAL A 62 7.16 -3.55 10.40
N CYS A 63 7.33 -2.54 11.25
CA CYS A 63 8.02 -1.30 10.90
C CYS A 63 9.50 -1.55 10.62
N ILE A 64 10.06 -0.96 9.56
CA ILE A 64 11.47 -1.18 9.20
C ILE A 64 12.42 -0.46 10.16
N ASP A 65 12.01 0.70 10.67
CA ASP A 65 12.85 1.54 11.51
C ASP A 65 12.85 1.06 12.96
N CYS A 66 11.68 0.94 13.58
CA CYS A 66 11.57 0.56 15.00
C CYS A 66 11.36 -0.95 15.22
N ARG A 67 11.10 -1.74 14.16
CA ARG A 67 10.81 -3.19 14.25
C ARG A 67 9.58 -3.55 15.08
N GLU A 68 8.73 -2.57 15.39
CA GLU A 68 7.46 -2.78 16.07
C GLU A 68 6.34 -3.16 15.10
N GLN A 69 5.29 -3.78 15.62
CA GLN A 69 4.10 -4.11 14.84
C GLN A 69 3.31 -2.84 14.48
N ILE A 70 2.97 -2.71 13.20
CA ILE A 70 2.11 -1.67 12.66
C ILE A 70 0.68 -2.02 13.02
N GLY A 71 -0.01 -1.09 13.69
CA GLY A 71 -1.40 -1.30 14.11
C GLY A 71 -2.31 -1.67 12.93
N ILE A 72 -3.17 -2.67 13.15
CA ILE A 72 -4.06 -3.24 12.13
C ILE A 72 -4.95 -2.17 11.49
N GLU A 73 -5.44 -1.21 12.28
CA GLU A 73 -6.24 -0.08 11.80
C GLU A 73 -5.52 0.74 10.71
N ARG A 74 -4.18 0.84 10.78
CA ARG A 74 -3.38 1.54 9.77
C ARG A 74 -3.18 0.67 8.52
N LEU A 75 -2.91 -0.62 8.69
CA LEU A 75 -2.76 -1.55 7.56
C LEU A 75 -4.07 -1.70 6.77
N ARG A 76 -5.23 -1.61 7.45
CA ARG A 76 -6.55 -1.57 6.79
C ARG A 76 -6.72 -0.36 5.86
N VAL A 77 -6.17 0.79 6.23
CA VAL A 77 -6.28 2.02 5.43
C VAL A 77 -5.15 2.14 4.40
N ARG A 78 -3.93 1.73 4.75
CA ARG A 78 -2.73 1.78 3.90
C ARG A 78 -1.97 0.44 3.99
N PRO A 79 -2.36 -0.57 3.21
CA PRO A 79 -1.79 -1.93 3.32
C PRO A 79 -0.34 -2.04 2.83
N LEU A 80 0.13 -1.07 2.04
CA LEU A 80 1.49 -1.02 1.50
C LEU A 80 2.45 -0.19 2.37
N THR A 81 2.07 0.18 3.60
CA THR A 81 2.92 1.00 4.48
C THR A 81 4.03 0.19 5.13
N HIS A 82 5.26 0.74 5.11
CA HIS A 82 6.46 0.11 5.69
C HIS A 82 6.87 0.69 7.03
N LEU A 83 6.30 1.83 7.40
CA LEU A 83 6.63 2.60 8.58
C LEU A 83 5.40 2.79 9.47
N CYS A 84 5.62 2.69 10.77
CA CYS A 84 4.62 3.05 11.76
C CYS A 84 4.35 4.56 11.73
N ARG A 85 3.26 5.01 12.36
CA ARG A 85 2.88 6.44 12.41
C ARG A 85 4.00 7.31 13.01
N HIS A 86 4.69 6.82 14.04
CA HIS A 86 5.74 7.56 14.73
C HIS A 86 6.98 7.73 13.86
N CYS A 87 7.46 6.64 13.22
CA CYS A 87 8.60 6.69 12.31
C CYS A 87 8.31 7.55 11.08
N MET A 88 7.10 7.45 10.52
CA MET A 88 6.69 8.30 9.39
C MET A 88 6.70 9.79 9.77
N HIS A 89 6.19 10.14 10.95
CA HIS A 89 6.21 11.53 11.40
C HIS A 89 7.64 12.03 11.68
N ALA A 90 8.48 11.20 12.28
CA ALA A 90 9.89 11.53 12.52
C ALA A 90 10.65 11.77 11.21
N ASP A 91 10.36 10.97 10.18
CA ASP A 91 10.95 11.11 8.85
C ASP A 91 10.53 12.42 8.17
N GLU A 92 9.23 12.76 8.19
CA GLU A 92 8.72 14.03 7.68
C GLU A 92 9.36 15.25 8.37
N VAL A 93 9.54 15.19 9.70
CA VAL A 93 10.20 16.26 10.47
C VAL A 93 11.67 16.37 10.07
N ARG A 94 12.35 15.23 9.87
CA ARG A 94 13.75 15.18 9.44
C ARG A 94 13.92 15.77 8.04
N GLU A 95 13.07 15.39 7.08
CA GLU A 95 13.08 15.94 5.72
C GLU A 95 12.81 17.44 5.70
N ARG A 96 11.86 17.93 6.52
CA ARG A 96 11.59 19.36 6.68
C ARG A 96 12.78 20.11 7.27
N ALA A 97 13.45 19.54 8.27
CA ALA A 97 14.65 20.14 8.85
C ALA A 97 15.81 20.20 7.84
N ILE A 98 16.02 19.15 7.06
CA ILE A 98 17.03 19.09 6.00
C ILE A 98 16.74 20.14 4.92
N SER A 99 15.50 20.18 4.43
CA SER A 99 15.10 21.12 3.37
C SER A 99 15.11 22.58 3.82
N ALA A 100 14.85 22.87 5.11
CA ALA A 100 15.01 24.21 5.67
C ALA A 100 16.49 24.62 5.82
N ARG A 101 17.39 23.66 6.06
CA ARG A 101 18.84 23.90 6.22
C ARG A 101 19.57 24.07 4.89
N LEU A 102 19.01 23.55 3.79
CA LEU A 102 19.57 23.63 2.44
C LEU A 102 19.07 24.85 1.64
N ARG A 103 18.44 25.83 2.30
CA ARG A 103 18.00 27.10 1.71
C ARG A 103 18.86 28.26 2.17
#